data_AF-A0A7X3QG29-F1
#
_entry.id   AF-A0A7X3QG29-F1
#
_cell.length_a   1.000
_cell.length_b   1.000
_cell.length_c   1.000
_cell.angle_alpha   90.00
_cell.angle_beta   90.00
_cell.angle_gamma   90.00
#
_symmetry.space_group_name_H-M   'P 1'
#
loop_
_entity.id
_entity.type
_entity.pdbx_description
1 polymer ?
#
loop_
_entity_poly.entity_id
_entity_poly.type
_entity_poly.pdbx_seq_one_letter_code
_entity_poly.pdbx_strand_id
1 'polypeptide(L)' 'MSIDTARLREDFPILGREVNGRPLVYLDNAATTQKPRAVIDALTHYYETQNANIHRGIHTLAVEATD' A
#
# COMPACT_ATOMS: atom_id res chain seq x y z
N MET A 1 -19.70 -13.67 -12.74
CA MET A 1 -19.30 -12.50 -11.93
C MET A 1 -18.47 -11.59 -12.82
N SER A 2 -18.80 -10.30 -12.91
CA SER A 2 -17.99 -9.32 -13.66
C SER A 2 -17.11 -8.55 -12.69
N ILE A 3 -15.87 -8.27 -13.08
CA ILE A 3 -14.94 -7.43 -12.32
C ILE A 3 -15.04 -6.00 -12.85
N ASP A 4 -15.33 -5.05 -11.96
CA ASP A 4 -15.31 -3.62 -12.27
C ASP A 4 -13.89 -3.07 -12.15
N THR A 5 -13.19 -2.98 -13.28
CA THR A 5 -11.80 -2.51 -13.34
C THR A 5 -11.67 -1.01 -13.15
N ALA A 6 -12.72 -0.23 -13.47
CA ALA A 6 -12.71 1.22 -13.27
C ALA A 6 -12.71 1.53 -11.78
N ARG A 7 -13.60 0.88 -11.02
CA ARG A 7 -13.65 1.00 -9.55
C ARG A 7 -12.35 0.54 -8.90
N LEU A 8 -11.78 -0.59 -9.33
CA LEU A 8 -10.51 -1.08 -8.79
C LEU A 8 -9.34 -0.12 -9.04
N ARG A 9 -9.34 0.61 -10.16
CA ARG A 9 -8.26 1.56 -10.49
C ARG A 9 -8.22 2.72 -9.48
N GLU A 10 -9.35 3.10 -8.91
CA GLU A 10 -9.44 4.17 -7.89
C GLU A 10 -8.68 3.79 -6.61
N ASP A 11 -8.60 2.50 -6.29
CA ASP A 11 -7.84 2.01 -5.14
C ASP A 11 -6.32 2.21 -5.31
N PHE A 12 -5.81 2.48 -6.51
CA PHE A 12 -4.37 2.67 -6.78
C PHE A 12 -4.10 4.15 -7.13
N PRO A 13 -3.79 5.01 -6.14
CA PRO A 13 -3.77 6.46 -6.34
C PRO A 13 -2.78 6.91 -7.42
N ILE A 14 -1.64 6.22 -7.55
CA ILE A 14 -0.63 6.53 -8.55
C ILE A 14 -1.15 6.43 -9.98
N LEU A 15 -2.15 5.60 -10.25
CA LEU A 15 -2.73 5.44 -11.58
C LEU A 15 -3.53 6.68 -12.02
N GLY A 16 -3.85 7.61 -11.12
CA GLY A 16 -4.41 8.92 -11.46
C GLY A 16 -3.39 9.95 -11.95
N ARG A 17 -2.07 9.66 -11.91
CA ARG A 17 -1.04 10.62 -12.33
C ARG A 17 -0.89 10.74 -13.84
N GLU A 18 -0.36 11.90 -14.24
CA GLU A 18 0.23 12.10 -15.55
C GLU A 18 1.75 11.94 -15.51
N VAL A 19 2.32 11.41 -16.60
CA VAL A 19 3.76 11.32 -16.86
C VAL A 19 4.01 11.90 -18.25
N ASN A 20 4.91 12.87 -18.34
CA ASN A 20 5.18 13.61 -19.59
C ASN A 20 3.92 14.25 -20.21
N GLY A 21 3.03 14.77 -19.34
CA GLY A 21 1.76 15.41 -19.75
C GLY A 21 0.74 14.45 -20.36
N ARG A 22 0.83 13.14 -20.07
CA ARG A 22 -0.11 12.11 -20.55
C ARG A 22 -0.55 11.20 -19.41
N PRO A 23 -1.78 10.65 -19.44
CA PRO A 23 -2.23 9.69 -18.43
C PRO A 23 -1.29 8.48 -18.32
N LEU A 24 -0.98 8.08 -17.07
CA LEU A 24 -0.11 6.94 -16.82
C LEU A 24 -0.74 5.62 -17.28
N VAL A 25 -0.01 4.91 -18.13
CA VAL A 25 -0.22 3.49 -18.47
C VAL A 25 1.01 2.71 -18.00
N TYR A 26 0.89 2.02 -16.87
CA TYR A 26 1.99 1.27 -16.27
C TYR A 26 1.92 -0.21 -16.67
N LEU A 27 2.82 -0.63 -17.57
CA LEU A 27 2.87 -2.01 -18.12
C LEU A 27 4.08 -2.82 -17.65
N ASP A 28 4.76 -2.38 -16.59
CA ASP A 28 5.94 -3.04 -16.03
C ASP A 28 5.62 -3.80 -14.71
N ASN A 29 4.40 -4.35 -14.61
CA ASN A 29 3.89 -4.97 -13.39
C ASN A 29 4.69 -6.20 -12.93
N ALA A 30 5.37 -6.86 -13.87
CA ALA A 30 6.20 -8.03 -13.60
C ALA A 30 7.49 -7.70 -12.85
N ALA A 31 8.04 -6.49 -13.05
CA ALA A 31 9.20 -6.02 -12.29
C ALA A 31 8.77 -5.53 -10.90
N THR A 32 7.69 -4.75 -10.82
CA THR A 32 7.07 -4.34 -9.56
C THR A 32 5.63 -3.88 -9.78
N THR A 33 4.78 -3.97 -8.76
CA THR A 33 3.37 -3.57 -8.87
C THR A 33 3.05 -2.38 -7.97
N GLN A 34 2.16 -1.52 -8.44
CA GLN A 34 1.63 -0.39 -7.69
C GLN A 34 0.86 -0.85 -6.45
N LYS A 35 0.82 -0.01 -5.41
CA LYS A 35 0.20 -0.37 -4.13
C LYS A 35 -1.19 0.26 -4.03
N PRO A 36 -2.22 -0.51 -3.63
CA PRO A 36 -3.51 0.08 -3.35
C PRO A 36 -3.46 0.90 -2.06
N ARG A 37 -4.42 1.81 -1.88
CA ARG A 37 -4.56 2.71 -0.73
C ARG A 37 -4.53 1.95 0.60
N ALA A 38 -5.26 0.85 0.70
CA ALA A 38 -5.31 0.04 1.92
C ALA A 38 -3.93 -0.47 2.39
N VAL A 39 -3.04 -0.83 1.45
CA VAL A 39 -1.67 -1.28 1.78
C VAL A 39 -0.82 -0.11 2.25
N ILE A 40 -0.96 1.06 1.61
CA ILE A 40 -0.25 2.27 1.98
C ILE A 40 -0.68 2.70 3.38
N ASP A 41 -1.99 2.77 3.62
CA ASP A 41 -2.56 3.24 4.88
C ASP A 41 -2.22 2.30 6.05
N ALA A 42 -2.20 0.98 5.83
CA ALA A 42 -1.75 0.03 6.84
C ALA A 42 -0.27 0.23 7.22
N LEU A 43 0.60 0.45 6.21
CA LEU A 43 2.02 0.72 6.46
C LEU A 43 2.21 2.06 7.20
N THR A 44 1.48 3.09 6.79
CA THR A 44 1.48 4.40 7.45
C THR A 44 1.03 4.27 8.91
N HIS A 45 -0.10 3.61 9.15
CA HIS A 45 -0.64 3.41 10.50
C HIS A 45 0.35 2.67 11.41
N TYR A 46 0.96 1.59 10.92
CA TYR A 46 1.99 0.86 11.64
C TYR A 46 3.14 1.78 12.05
N TYR A 47 3.68 2.56 11.11
CA TYR A 47 4.81 3.43 11.42
C TYR A 47 4.46 4.60 12.33
N GLU A 48 3.23 5.10 12.25
CA GLU A 48 2.74 6.18 13.09
C GLU A 48 2.43 5.74 14.52
N THR A 49 2.03 4.47 14.73
CA THR A 49 1.43 4.05 16.01
C THR A 49 2.04 2.80 16.65
N GLN A 50 2.64 1.90 15.87
CA GLN A 50 3.01 0.54 16.32
C GLN A 50 4.48 0.18 16.06
N ASN A 51 5.31 1.09 15.55
CA ASN A 51 6.66 0.74 15.14
C ASN A 51 7.56 0.28 16.32
N ALA A 52 7.89 -1.01 16.32
CA ALA A 52 8.85 -1.60 17.24
C ALA A 52 9.58 -2.79 16.61
N ASN A 53 10.65 -3.22 17.27
CA ASN A 53 11.33 -4.45 16.90
C ASN A 53 10.48 -5.66 17.34
N ILE A 54 10.22 -6.59 16.42
CA ILE A 54 9.37 -7.78 16.65
C ILE A 54 10.09 -8.90 17.41
N HIS A 55 11.37 -8.73 17.76
CA HIS A 55 12.15 -9.73 18.50
C HIS A 55 11.69 -9.86 19.96
N ARG A 56 10.56 -10.57 20.17
CA ARG A 56 10.03 -11.04 21.46
C ARG A 56 10.19 -10.05 22.62
N GLY A 57 10.01 -8.76 22.35
CA GLY A 57 9.95 -7.74 23.38
C GLY A 57 8.67 -7.95 24.19
N ILE A 58 8.79 -8.01 25.51
CA ILE A 58 7.62 -8.14 26.42
C ILE A 58 6.86 -6.81 26.60
N HIS A 59 7.33 -5.73 25.97
CA HIS A 59 6.72 -4.41 26.09
C HIS A 59 5.63 -4.20 25.02
N THR A 60 4.63 -3.39 25.35
CA THR A 60 3.39 -3.19 24.57
C THR A 60 3.62 -2.99 23.08
N LEU A 61 4.49 -2.06 22.69
CA LEU A 61 4.75 -1.78 21.28
C LEU A 61 5.37 -2.96 20.51
N ALA A 62 6.15 -3.84 21.15
CA ALA A 62 6.70 -5.03 20.47
C ALA A 62 5.63 -6.09 20.19
N VAL A 63 4.62 -6.18 21.06
CA VAL A 63 3.44 -7.05 20.85
C VAL A 63 2.59 -6.46 19.72
N GLU A 64 2.25 -5.17 19.80
CA GLU A 64 1.46 -4.45 18.78
C GLU A 64 2.12 -4.42 17.40
N ALA A 65 3.46 -4.54 17.32
CA ALA A 65 4.19 -4.62 16.06
C ALA A 65 4.20 -6.03 15.43
N THR A 66 3.87 -7.07 16.20
CA THR A 66 4.00 -8.48 15.79
C THR A 66 2.67 -9.11 15.39
N ASP A 67 1.59 -8.77 16.10
CA ASP A 67 0.22 -9.27 15.87
C ASP A 67 -0.49 -8.51 14.73
#